data_AF-A0A8T5KFR9-F1
#
_entry.id   AF-A0A8T5KFR9-F1
#
_cell.length_a   1.000
_cell.length_b   1.000
_cell.length_c   1.000
_cell.angle_alpha   90.00
_cell.angle_beta   90.00
_cell.angle_gamma   90.00
#
_symmetry.space_group_name_H-M   'P 1'
#
loop_
_entity.id
_entity.type
_entity.pdbx_description
1 polymer ?
#
loop_
_entity_poly.entity_id
_entity_poly.type
_entity_poly.pdbx_seq_one_letter_code
_entity_poly.pdbx_strand_id
1 'polypeptide(L)'
;MYKIQGNSILRTTDGASIPLSDSNRDYQQFIQDVANGATVEGETVTEPDYVALRTGPDGYAPTGEQLGMIADGTQKAHVAEVKAKFPKTITGGESIADVP
;
A
#
# COMPACT_ATOMS: atom_id res chain seq x y z
N MET A 1 15.04 -3.33 17.15
CA MET A 1 14.54 -2.49 16.04
C MET A 1 13.12 -2.93 15.75
N TYR A 2 12.25 -1.96 15.50
CA TYR A 2 10.81 -2.17 15.35
C TYR A 2 10.31 -1.54 14.07
N LYS A 3 9.21 -2.05 13.54
CA LYS A 3 8.52 -1.49 12.38
C LYS A 3 7.02 -1.45 12.62
N ILE A 4 6.38 -0.33 12.30
CA ILE A 4 4.93 -0.18 12.41
C ILE A 4 4.25 -0.93 11.25
N GLN A 5 3.18 -1.67 11.55
CA GLN A 5 2.37 -2.41 10.58
C GLN A 5 0.89 -2.26 10.92
N GLY A 6 0.26 -1.20 10.41
CA GLY A 6 -1.12 -0.85 10.71
C GLY A 6 -1.41 -0.85 12.22
N ASN A 7 -2.16 -1.86 12.70
CA ASN A 7 -2.55 -2.00 14.10
C ASN A 7 -1.65 -2.95 14.92
N SER A 8 -0.38 -3.09 14.51
CA SER A 8 0.61 -3.95 15.17
C SER A 8 2.03 -3.43 14.97
N ILE A 9 2.98 -4.02 15.68
CA ILE A 9 4.40 -3.71 15.58
C ILE A 9 5.15 -4.98 15.22
N LEU A 10 5.98 -4.92 14.19
CA LEU A 10 6.92 -5.98 13.88
C LEU A 10 8.22 -5.74 14.65
N ARG A 11 8.61 -6.69 15.51
CA ARG A 11 9.96 -6.75 16.06
C ARG A 11 10.87 -7.42 15.05
N THR A 12 11.80 -6.67 14.46
CA THR A 12 12.57 -7.15 13.29
C THR A 12 13.65 -8.17 13.64
N THR A 13 13.99 -8.31 14.93
CA THR A 13 15.02 -9.26 15.39
C THR A 13 14.58 -10.71 15.32
N ASP A 14 13.29 -10.97 15.57
CA ASP A 14 12.70 -12.32 15.62
C ASP A 14 11.44 -12.47 14.75
N GLY A 15 11.02 -11.39 14.09
CA GLY A 15 9.85 -11.39 13.21
C GLY A 15 8.52 -11.44 13.97
N ALA A 16 8.51 -11.17 15.27
CA ALA A 16 7.29 -11.21 16.07
C ALA A 16 6.35 -10.05 15.70
N SER A 17 5.10 -10.37 15.37
CA SER A 17 4.01 -9.39 15.25
C SER A 17 3.39 -9.17 16.63
N ILE A 18 3.49 -7.94 17.12
CA ILE A 18 3.10 -7.52 18.46
C ILE A 18 1.82 -6.69 18.36
N PRO A 19 0.67 -7.19 18.82
CA PRO A 19 -0.56 -6.41 18.90
C PRO A 19 -0.43 -5.20 19.83
N LEU A 20 -1.02 -4.07 19.43
CA LEU A 20 -1.14 -2.84 20.22
C LEU A 20 -2.16 -3.03 21.36
N SER A 21 -1.74 -3.65 22.46
CA SER A 21 -2.58 -3.91 23.62
C SER A 21 -1.83 -3.65 24.91
N ASP A 22 -2.40 -2.86 25.82
CA ASP A 22 -1.73 -2.50 27.08
C ASP A 22 -1.45 -3.73 27.97
N SER A 23 -2.22 -4.80 27.83
CA SER A 23 -1.99 -6.07 28.55
C SER A 23 -0.90 -6.95 27.92
N ASN A 24 -0.40 -6.61 26.74
CA ASN A 24 0.62 -7.36 26.04
C ASN A 24 2.01 -6.98 26.55
N ARG A 25 2.74 -7.96 27.10
CA ARG A 25 4.09 -7.75 27.62
C ARG A 25 5.08 -7.29 26.56
N ASP A 26 4.99 -7.82 25.33
CA ASP A 26 5.88 -7.41 24.24
C ASP A 26 5.58 -5.98 23.79
N TYR A 27 4.33 -5.53 23.89
CA TYR A 27 3.95 -4.13 23.60
C TYR A 27 4.49 -3.18 24.67
N GLN A 28 4.36 -3.55 25.96
CA GLN A 28 4.97 -2.78 27.06
C GLN A 28 6.50 -2.71 26.94
N GLN A 29 7.13 -3.83 26.54
CA GLN A 29 8.58 -3.85 26.28
C GLN A 29 8.96 -2.94 25.11
N PHE A 30 8.18 -2.95 24.01
CA PHE A 30 8.37 -2.02 22.91
C PHE A 30 8.36 -0.55 23.38
N ILE A 31 7.36 -0.14 24.17
CA ILE A 31 7.26 1.24 24.71
C ILE A 31 8.53 1.59 25.49
N GLN A 32 8.98 0.68 26.35
CA GLN A 32 10.18 0.88 27.15
C GLN A 32 11.44 0.98 26.28
N ASP A 33 11.58 0.12 25.27
CA ASP A 33 12.74 0.13 24.38
C ASP A 33 12.82 1.42 23.56
N VAL A 34 11.67 1.91 23.07
CA VAL A 34 11.60 3.20 22.35
C VAL A 34 12.00 4.35 23.26
N ALA A 35 11.52 4.38 24.51
CA ALA A 35 11.93 5.38 25.50
C ALA A 35 13.44 5.31 25.80
N ASN A 36 14.05 4.12 25.68
CA ASN A 36 15.49 3.89 25.82
C ASN A 36 16.28 4.11 24.52
N GLY A 37 15.65 4.58 23.44
CA GLY A 37 16.32 4.93 22.18
C GLY A 37 16.35 3.85 21.11
N ALA A 38 15.46 2.85 21.17
CA ALA A 38 15.31 1.88 20.09
C ALA A 38 14.82 2.55 18.79
N THR A 39 15.40 2.16 17.66
CA THR A 39 14.97 2.62 16.33
C THR A 39 13.63 1.99 15.94
N VAL A 40 12.71 2.84 15.46
CA VAL A 40 11.40 2.48 14.92
C VAL A 40 11.31 2.98 13.48
N GLU A 41 10.95 2.10 12.56
CA GLU A 41 10.58 2.45 11.19
C GLU A 41 9.05 2.55 11.07
N GLY A 42 8.59 3.48 10.22
CA GLY A 42 7.18 3.55 9.86
C GLY A 42 6.74 2.40 8.98
N GLU A 43 5.46 2.45 8.60
CA GLU A 43 4.87 1.45 7.71
C GLU A 43 5.43 1.55 6.29
N THR A 44 5.53 0.42 5.59
CA THR A 44 5.85 0.44 4.16
C THR A 44 4.62 0.87 3.39
N VAL A 45 4.75 1.98 2.67
CA VAL A 45 3.75 2.47 1.73
C VAL A 45 4.16 2.00 0.33
N THR A 46 3.30 1.18 -0.27
CA THR A 46 3.47 0.73 -1.66
C THR A 46 2.68 1.64 -2.58
N GLU A 47 3.38 2.37 -3.46
CA GLU A 47 2.77 3.11 -4.56
C GLU A 47 2.52 2.15 -5.74
N PRO A 48 1.29 2.11 -6.28
CA PRO A 48 0.95 1.18 -7.35
C PRO A 48 1.66 1.56 -8.66
N ASP A 49 2.07 0.55 -9.41
CA ASP A 49 2.58 0.74 -10.77
C ASP A 49 1.44 1.02 -11.77
N TYR A 50 1.81 1.35 -13.01
CA TYR A 50 0.82 1.61 -14.06
C TYR A 50 -0.08 0.38 -14.35
N VAL A 51 0.37 -0.85 -14.07
CA VAL A 51 -0.44 -2.05 -14.30
C VAL A 51 -1.56 -2.10 -13.27
N ALA A 52 -1.20 -2.04 -12.00
CA ALA A 52 -2.12 -2.01 -10.87
C ALA A 52 -3.13 -0.87 -11.00
N LEU A 53 -2.68 0.33 -11.40
CA LEU A 53 -3.57 1.48 -11.62
C LEU A 53 -4.55 1.27 -12.78
N ARG A 54 -4.08 0.69 -13.90
CA ARG A 54 -4.95 0.44 -15.06
C ARG A 54 -5.93 -0.71 -14.86
N THR A 55 -5.60 -1.69 -14.04
CA THR A 55 -6.50 -2.81 -13.73
C THR A 55 -7.29 -2.60 -12.44
N GLY A 56 -7.01 -1.51 -11.72
CA GLY A 56 -7.68 -1.14 -10.48
C GLY A 56 -9.01 -0.43 -10.70
N PRO A 57 -9.67 -0.01 -9.60
CA PRO A 57 -11.01 0.58 -9.62
C PRO A 57 -11.14 1.84 -10.49
N ASP A 58 -10.07 2.61 -10.61
CA ASP A 58 -10.04 3.87 -11.37
C ASP A 58 -9.53 3.72 -12.81
N GLY A 59 -9.24 2.49 -13.23
CA GLY A 59 -8.60 2.12 -14.49
C GLY A 59 -9.60 1.74 -15.58
N TYR A 60 -9.35 0.59 -16.22
CA TYR A 60 -10.23 0.08 -17.25
C TYR A 60 -11.60 -0.32 -16.66
N ALA A 61 -12.66 -0.06 -17.42
CA ALA A 61 -14.00 -0.49 -17.06
C ALA A 61 -14.07 -2.02 -17.00
N PRO A 62 -15.00 -2.62 -16.23
CA PRO A 62 -15.23 -4.05 -16.22
C PRO A 62 -15.50 -4.62 -17.62
N THR A 63 -15.26 -5.92 -17.81
CA THR A 63 -15.40 -6.58 -19.12
C THR A 63 -16.77 -6.35 -19.77
N GLY A 64 -17.86 -6.45 -19.01
CA GLY A 64 -19.22 -6.25 -19.55
C GLY A 64 -19.45 -4.84 -20.10
N GLU A 65 -18.97 -3.83 -19.40
CA GLU A 65 -19.05 -2.43 -19.86
C GLU A 65 -18.18 -2.20 -21.09
N GLN A 66 -16.97 -2.76 -21.13
CA GLN A 66 -16.12 -2.67 -22.33
C GLN A 66 -16.76 -3.32 -23.56
N LEU A 67 -17.52 -4.41 -23.39
CA LEU A 67 -18.27 -5.02 -24.50
C LEU A 67 -19.38 -4.09 -25.00
N GLY A 68 -20.09 -3.41 -24.09
CA GLY A 68 -21.04 -2.35 -24.46
C GLY A 68 -20.36 -1.19 -25.20
N MET A 69 -19.22 -0.72 -24.67
CA MET A 69 -18.42 0.33 -25.32
C MET A 69 -17.91 -0.06 -26.70
N ILE A 70 -17.66 -1.34 -26.97
CA ILE A 70 -17.30 -1.82 -28.31
C ILE A 70 -18.49 -1.66 -29.26
N ALA A 71 -19.68 -2.06 -28.83
CA ALA A 71 -20.91 -1.89 -29.61
C ALA A 71 -21.21 -0.41 -29.90
N ASP A 72 -20.95 0.46 -28.91
CA ASP A 72 -21.16 1.91 -29.01
C ASP A 72 -19.99 2.66 -29.69
N GLY A 73 -18.89 1.98 -29.99
CA GLY A 73 -17.69 2.58 -30.60
C GLY A 73 -16.86 3.49 -29.69
N THR A 74 -17.11 3.49 -28.37
CA THR A 74 -16.47 4.36 -27.37
C THR A 74 -15.25 3.72 -26.70
N GLN A 75 -15.04 2.40 -26.84
CA GLN A 75 -13.99 1.66 -26.13
C GLN A 75 -12.58 2.19 -26.39
N LYS A 76 -12.30 2.61 -27.62
CA LYS A 76 -10.97 3.14 -27.99
C LYS A 76 -10.66 4.44 -27.24
N ALA A 77 -11.65 5.30 -27.05
CA ALA A 77 -11.50 6.55 -26.31
C ALA A 77 -11.23 6.27 -24.83
N HIS A 78 -12.01 5.36 -24.22
CA HIS A 78 -11.81 4.92 -22.83
C HIS A 78 -10.40 4.39 -22.59
N VAL A 79 -9.91 3.51 -23.47
CA VAL A 79 -8.56 2.95 -23.36
C VAL A 79 -7.48 4.03 -23.48
N ALA A 80 -7.68 5.02 -24.36
CA ALA A 80 -6.73 6.13 -24.51
C ALA A 80 -6.70 7.03 -23.27
N GLU A 81 -7.87 7.32 -22.68
CA GLU A 81 -7.99 8.08 -21.44
C GLU A 81 -7.25 7.40 -20.29
N VAL A 82 -7.54 6.12 -20.05
CA VAL A 82 -6.88 5.34 -18.98
C VAL A 82 -5.36 5.29 -19.17
N LYS A 83 -4.88 5.15 -20.41
CA LYS A 83 -3.44 5.16 -20.71
C LYS A 83 -2.79 6.52 -20.51
N ALA A 84 -3.52 7.61 -20.76
CA ALA A 84 -3.05 8.97 -20.53
C ALA A 84 -3.01 9.30 -19.02
N LYS A 85 -4.04 8.88 -18.27
CA LYS A 85 -4.11 9.02 -16.81
C LYS A 85 -3.01 8.21 -16.10
N PHE A 86 -2.74 7.00 -16.59
CA PHE A 86 -1.75 6.10 -16.01
C PHE A 86 -0.68 5.71 -17.05
N PRO A 87 0.30 6.58 -17.34
CA PRO A 87 1.36 6.28 -18.30
C PRO A 87 2.30 5.18 -17.81
N LYS A 88 2.99 4.50 -18.74
CA LYS A 88 3.95 3.42 -18.42
C LYS A 88 5.18 3.90 -17.63
N THR A 89 5.37 5.21 -17.51
CA THR A 89 6.43 5.82 -16.71
C THR A 89 6.15 5.73 -15.21
N ILE A 90 4.91 5.41 -14.79
CA ILE A 90 4.61 5.10 -13.40
C ILE A 90 5.11 3.68 -13.13
N THR A 91 6.24 3.58 -12.44
CA THR A 91 6.88 2.31 -12.07
C THR A 91 6.36 1.75 -10.74
N GLY A 92 5.59 2.54 -9.99
CA GLY A 92 5.32 2.28 -8.58
C GLY A 92 6.58 2.45 -7.74
N GLY A 93 6.49 2.07 -6.46
CA GLY A 93 7.60 2.15 -5.53
C GLY A 93 7.20 1.74 -4.13
N GLU A 94 8.21 1.62 -3.27
CA GLU A 94 8.02 1.48 -1.82
C GLU A 94 8.69 2.66 -1.12
N SER A 95 8.00 3.22 -0.14
CA SER A 95 8.54 4.22 0.77
C SER A 95 8.22 3.84 2.21
N ILE A 96 8.97 4.39 3.16
CA ILE A 96 8.68 4.23 4.58
C ILE A 96 7.96 5.50 5.04
N ALA A 97 6.76 5.34 5.59
CA ALA A 97 6.00 6.45 6.16
C ALA A 97 6.70 7.03 7.39
N ASP A 98 6.33 8.27 7.73
CA ASP A 98 6.73 8.85 9.00
C ASP A 98 6.16 8.04 10.17
N VAL A 99 6.92 7.96 11.27
CA VAL A 99 6.45 7.38 12.52
C VAL A 99 5.45 8.34 13.17
N PRO A 100 4.23 7.89 13.55
CA PRO A 100 3.21 8.71 14.19
C PRO A 100 3.61 9.31 15.54
#